data_AF-A0A818CJ14-F1
#
_entry.id   AF-A0A818CJ14-F1
#
_cell.length_a   1.000
_cell.length_b   1.000
_cell.length_c   1.000
_cell.angle_alpha   90.00
_cell.angle_beta   90.00
_cell.angle_gamma   90.00
#
_symmetry.space_group_name_H-M   'P 1'
#
loop_
_entity.id
_entity.type
_entity.pdbx_description
1 polymer ?
#
loop_
_entity_poly.entity_id
_entity_poly.type
_entity_poly.pdbx_seq_one_letter_code
_entity_poly.pdbx_strand_id
1 'polypeptide(L)'
;MNRIDDLSIISSPCAIMILESLPDEIFVEIFEYVSIQDLYRGFYSLNLRFRMIIASLTNLHGETTFERELHSLPFRFFASRITKFSMHHVDLMDLSPFSAVRSLTLYIEPNRAQCHVIRAFSHLKYLYISQRPIDHFYYSVSLPHFVFTNAYPNLYTCQLNLISYRVQQHWTCIPSLHTLSVCLENPRVFTQILQSCPSLTRLKVELTQHFTRPTTRFDIAPHVCLRRFYLYLNQTMFSCCDIIEILLSLVPNLTNLVILGAASTVYSLNINSLADMLHRCVPKLQHFYLNMFIEESLSRMVTDSTKQQIGQLFRLFTNIQIYPSTQKVPARLIIQG
;
A
#
# COMPACT_ATOMS: atom_id res chain seq x y z
N MET A 1 -38.84 -51.84 3.03
CA MET A 1 -38.16 -51.82 1.72
C MET A 1 -38.73 -50.65 0.94
N ASN A 2 -38.13 -49.48 1.12
CA ASN A 2 -38.63 -48.22 0.57
C ASN A 2 -37.79 -47.81 -0.64
N ARG A 3 -38.53 -47.48 -1.70
CA ARG A 3 -38.21 -46.76 -2.93
C ARG A 3 -36.87 -46.02 -2.93
N ILE A 4 -35.98 -46.48 -3.78
CA ILE A 4 -35.10 -45.63 -4.59
C ILE A 4 -35.87 -45.44 -5.89
N ASP A 5 -36.27 -44.21 -6.21
CA ASP A 5 -36.46 -43.69 -7.56
C ASP A 5 -36.80 -42.19 -7.45
N ASP A 6 -36.24 -41.41 -8.37
CA ASP A 6 -36.53 -40.01 -8.66
C ASP A 6 -35.94 -38.91 -7.74
N LEU A 7 -34.62 -38.77 -7.80
CA LEU A 7 -33.98 -37.44 -7.75
C LEU A 7 -33.77 -36.92 -9.17
N SER A 8 -34.86 -36.52 -9.81
CA SER A 8 -34.78 -35.59 -10.95
C SER A 8 -34.37 -34.23 -10.41
N ILE A 9 -33.08 -33.91 -10.52
CA ILE A 9 -32.57 -32.56 -10.32
C ILE A 9 -33.23 -31.69 -11.40
N ILE A 10 -34.25 -30.95 -11.02
CA ILE A 10 -34.83 -29.86 -11.80
C ILE A 10 -33.73 -28.81 -11.93
N SER A 11 -32.95 -28.90 -13.00
CA SER A 11 -32.13 -27.80 -13.48
C SER A 11 -33.07 -26.68 -13.90
N SER A 12 -33.29 -25.71 -13.01
CA SER A 12 -34.15 -24.56 -13.31
C SER A 12 -33.52 -23.75 -14.45
N PRO A 13 -34.12 -23.69 -15.65
CA PRO A 13 -33.58 -22.94 -16.80
C PRO A 13 -33.60 -21.40 -16.59
N CYS A 14 -34.22 -20.95 -15.50
CA CYS A 14 -34.61 -19.57 -15.29
C CYS A 14 -33.43 -18.62 -15.00
N ALA A 15 -32.34 -19.10 -14.41
CA ALA A 15 -31.20 -18.23 -14.05
C ALA A 15 -30.39 -17.76 -15.26
N ILE A 16 -30.29 -18.58 -16.33
CA ILE A 16 -29.49 -18.26 -17.52
C ILE A 16 -30.18 -17.17 -18.37
N MET A 17 -31.52 -17.18 -18.43
CA MET A 17 -32.29 -16.14 -19.16
C MET A 17 -32.19 -14.74 -18.51
N ILE A 18 -31.87 -14.66 -17.21
CA ILE A 18 -31.76 -13.37 -16.51
C ILE A 18 -30.43 -12.68 -16.83
N LEU A 19 -29.34 -13.44 -17.03
CA LEU A 19 -28.05 -12.83 -17.34
C LEU A 19 -28.04 -12.25 -18.76
N GLU A 20 -28.48 -13.00 -19.77
CA GLU A 20 -28.50 -12.51 -21.16
C GLU A 20 -29.48 -11.36 -21.41
N SER A 21 -30.40 -11.08 -20.48
CA SER A 21 -31.32 -9.93 -20.56
C SER A 21 -30.77 -8.65 -19.91
N LEU A 22 -29.62 -8.71 -19.22
CA LEU A 22 -28.97 -7.50 -18.71
C LEU A 22 -28.53 -6.58 -19.85
N PRO A 23 -28.57 -5.24 -19.70
CA PRO A 23 -28.03 -4.29 -20.67
C PRO A 23 -26.50 -4.38 -20.85
N ASP A 24 -25.99 -3.91 -22.00
CA ASP A 24 -24.54 -3.93 -22.31
C ASP A 24 -23.73 -3.12 -21.30
N GLU A 25 -24.28 -2.01 -20.80
CA GLU A 25 -23.64 -1.11 -19.87
C GLU A 25 -23.28 -1.81 -18.55
N ILE A 26 -24.17 -2.71 -18.08
CA ILE A 26 -23.95 -3.49 -16.87
C ILE A 26 -22.80 -4.48 -17.09
N PHE A 27 -22.73 -5.11 -18.26
CA PHE A 27 -21.62 -6.00 -18.59
C PHE A 27 -20.30 -5.25 -18.71
N VAL A 28 -20.30 -4.06 -19.32
CA VAL A 28 -19.11 -3.21 -19.37
C VAL A 28 -18.61 -2.92 -17.96
N GLU A 29 -19.49 -2.49 -17.06
CA GLU A 29 -19.13 -2.20 -15.66
C GLU A 29 -18.58 -3.43 -14.94
N ILE A 30 -19.26 -4.59 -15.05
CA ILE A 30 -18.81 -5.84 -14.42
C ILE A 30 -17.45 -6.27 -14.97
N PHE A 31 -17.28 -6.23 -16.29
CA PHE A 31 -16.08 -6.72 -16.96
C PHE A 31 -14.85 -5.85 -16.66
N GLU A 32 -14.99 -4.60 -16.23
CA GLU A 32 -13.87 -3.78 -15.75
C GLU A 32 -13.17 -4.34 -14.50
N TYR A 33 -13.83 -5.23 -13.76
CA TYR A 33 -13.29 -5.87 -12.54
C TYR A 33 -12.77 -7.29 -12.78
N VAL A 34 -12.85 -7.82 -14.00
CA VAL A 34 -12.48 -9.19 -14.35
C VAL A 34 -11.23 -9.20 -15.21
N SER A 35 -10.33 -10.16 -14.97
CA SER A 35 -9.11 -10.31 -15.78
C SER A 35 -9.45 -10.62 -17.24
N ILE A 36 -8.63 -10.16 -18.18
CA ILE A 36 -8.86 -10.41 -19.61
C ILE A 36 -8.84 -11.90 -19.95
N GLN A 37 -8.11 -12.72 -19.20
CA GLN A 37 -8.11 -14.16 -19.38
C GLN A 37 -9.44 -14.79 -18.99
N ASP A 38 -9.99 -14.39 -17.85
CA ASP A 38 -11.27 -14.90 -17.38
C ASP A 38 -12.41 -14.39 -18.26
N LEU A 39 -12.36 -13.13 -18.71
CA LEU A 39 -13.27 -12.60 -19.72
C LEU A 39 -13.20 -13.40 -21.02
N TYR A 40 -12.00 -13.65 -21.52
CA TYR A 40 -11.82 -14.37 -22.78
C TYR A 40 -12.30 -15.82 -22.68
N ARG A 41 -11.91 -16.52 -21.62
CA ARG A 41 -12.27 -17.94 -21.41
C ARG A 41 -13.75 -18.11 -21.08
N GLY A 42 -14.29 -17.23 -20.24
CA GLY A 42 -15.65 -17.31 -19.74
C GLY A 42 -16.70 -16.81 -20.73
N PHE A 43 -16.41 -15.73 -21.47
CA PHE A 43 -17.46 -14.97 -22.18
C PHE A 43 -17.23 -14.79 -23.69
N TYR A 44 -15.99 -14.74 -24.18
CA TYR A 44 -15.69 -14.30 -25.55
C TYR A 44 -16.23 -15.22 -26.66
N SER A 45 -16.34 -16.52 -26.38
CA SER A 45 -16.87 -17.51 -27.31
C SER A 45 -18.31 -17.94 -27.02
N LEU A 46 -18.96 -17.37 -26.00
CA LEU A 46 -20.33 -17.74 -25.65
C LEU A 46 -21.34 -17.30 -26.72
N ASN A 47 -21.32 -16.03 -27.11
CA ASN A 47 -22.17 -15.50 -28.17
C ASN A 47 -21.55 -14.23 -28.80
N LEU A 48 -22.15 -13.77 -29.91
CA LEU A 48 -21.65 -12.61 -30.66
C LEU A 48 -21.68 -11.32 -29.83
N ARG A 49 -22.71 -11.16 -28.99
CA ARG A 49 -22.91 -9.98 -28.16
C ARG A 49 -21.75 -9.79 -27.16
N PHE A 50 -21.41 -10.82 -26.39
CA PHE A 50 -20.26 -10.76 -25.47
C PHE A 50 -18.94 -10.55 -26.18
N ARG A 51 -18.75 -11.17 -27.35
CA ARG A 51 -17.56 -10.92 -28.18
C ARG A 51 -17.44 -9.44 -28.54
N MET A 52 -18.53 -8.81 -28.96
CA MET A 52 -18.57 -7.39 -29.30
C MET A 52 -18.32 -6.49 -28.09
N ILE A 53 -18.97 -6.78 -26.95
CA ILE A 53 -18.75 -6.04 -25.70
C ILE A 53 -17.28 -6.09 -25.31
N ILE A 54 -16.69 -7.28 -25.19
CA ILE A 54 -15.28 -7.46 -24.80
C ILE A 54 -14.35 -6.78 -25.81
N ALA A 55 -14.64 -6.90 -27.11
CA ALA A 55 -13.91 -6.24 -28.18
C ALA A 55 -14.09 -4.71 -28.21
N SER A 56 -14.98 -4.13 -27.41
CA SER A 56 -15.15 -2.67 -27.27
C SER A 56 -14.45 -2.09 -26.04
N LEU A 57 -14.08 -2.94 -25.06
CA LEU A 57 -13.46 -2.48 -23.83
C LEU A 57 -12.06 -1.87 -24.07
N THR A 58 -11.76 -0.78 -23.36
CA THR A 58 -10.50 -0.01 -23.49
C THR A 58 -9.68 0.06 -22.21
N ASN A 59 -10.24 -0.35 -21.07
CA ASN A 59 -9.61 -0.26 -19.74
C ASN A 59 -9.44 -1.65 -19.11
N LEU A 60 -8.80 -2.56 -19.84
CA LEU A 60 -8.72 -3.95 -19.44
C LEU A 60 -7.70 -4.18 -18.31
N HIS A 61 -7.94 -5.22 -17.51
CA HIS A 61 -7.02 -5.74 -16.51
C HIS A 61 -6.36 -7.02 -17.04
N GLY A 62 -5.03 -7.01 -17.12
CA GLY A 62 -4.23 -8.20 -17.39
C GLY A 62 -3.56 -8.70 -16.11
N GLU A 63 -3.53 -10.00 -15.90
CA GLU A 63 -2.85 -10.61 -14.75
C GLU A 63 -2.04 -11.81 -15.20
N THR A 64 -0.78 -11.97 -14.78
CA THR A 64 0.00 -13.14 -15.17
C THR A 64 0.76 -13.77 -14.02
N THR A 65 0.76 -15.10 -14.01
CA THR A 65 1.52 -15.93 -13.08
C THR A 65 2.78 -16.52 -13.72
N PHE A 66 2.80 -16.66 -15.06
CA PHE A 66 3.93 -17.23 -15.79
C PHE A 66 4.14 -16.50 -17.12
N GLU A 67 5.40 -16.31 -17.53
CA GLU A 67 5.75 -15.62 -18.79
C GLU A 67 5.01 -16.20 -20.02
N ARG A 68 4.90 -17.53 -20.10
CA ARG A 68 4.20 -18.22 -21.18
C ARG A 68 2.76 -17.76 -21.40
N GLU A 69 2.10 -17.24 -20.36
CA GLU A 69 0.73 -16.76 -20.47
C GLU A 69 0.63 -15.53 -21.36
N LEU A 70 1.67 -14.68 -21.43
CA LEU A 70 1.69 -13.50 -22.30
C LEU A 70 1.56 -13.84 -23.79
N HIS A 71 1.95 -15.06 -24.18
CA HIS A 71 1.81 -15.55 -25.55
C HIS A 71 0.39 -16.06 -25.86
N SER A 72 -0.51 -16.09 -24.87
CA SER A 72 -1.89 -16.52 -25.06
C SER A 72 -2.70 -15.53 -25.91
N LEU A 73 -3.73 -16.04 -26.59
CA LEU A 73 -4.61 -15.26 -27.45
C LEU A 73 -5.19 -13.99 -26.78
N PRO A 74 -5.68 -14.02 -25.52
CA PRO A 74 -6.21 -12.83 -24.86
C PRO A 74 -5.20 -11.67 -24.86
N PHE A 75 -3.96 -11.92 -24.44
CA PHE A 75 -2.96 -10.86 -24.41
C PHE A 75 -2.57 -10.39 -25.81
N ARG A 76 -2.42 -11.31 -26.76
CA ARG A 76 -2.09 -10.94 -28.15
C ARG A 76 -3.14 -10.03 -28.79
N PHE A 77 -4.43 -10.23 -28.50
CA PHE A 77 -5.50 -9.42 -29.06
C PHE A 77 -5.74 -8.10 -28.31
N PHE A 78 -5.49 -8.08 -27.00
CA PHE A 78 -5.93 -6.98 -26.14
C PHE A 78 -4.79 -6.19 -25.48
N ALA A 79 -3.52 -6.53 -25.71
CA ALA A 79 -2.37 -5.92 -25.02
C ALA A 79 -2.38 -4.39 -24.99
N SER A 80 -2.69 -3.74 -26.11
CA SER A 80 -2.72 -2.27 -26.23
C SER A 80 -3.85 -1.60 -25.46
N ARG A 81 -4.81 -2.36 -24.93
CA ARG A 81 -5.96 -1.89 -24.16
C ARG A 81 -5.90 -2.26 -22.68
N ILE A 82 -4.83 -2.96 -22.29
CA ILE A 82 -4.58 -3.30 -20.89
C ILE A 82 -4.00 -2.07 -20.21
N THR A 83 -4.76 -1.53 -19.28
CA THR A 83 -4.40 -0.32 -18.52
C THR A 83 -3.99 -0.64 -17.09
N LYS A 84 -4.46 -1.77 -16.55
CA LYS A 84 -4.06 -2.34 -15.26
C LYS A 84 -3.36 -3.65 -15.51
N PHE A 85 -2.16 -3.84 -14.96
CA PHE A 85 -1.39 -5.05 -15.14
C PHE A 85 -0.86 -5.58 -13.81
N SER A 86 -1.06 -6.87 -13.57
CA SER A 86 -0.68 -7.59 -12.36
C SER A 86 0.30 -8.71 -12.70
N MET A 87 1.42 -8.81 -11.97
CA MET A 87 2.44 -9.85 -12.19
C MET A 87 2.77 -10.60 -10.90
N HIS A 88 2.71 -11.93 -10.96
CA HIS A 88 2.96 -12.83 -9.82
C HIS A 88 4.28 -13.60 -9.92
N HIS A 89 5.18 -13.18 -10.81
CA HIS A 89 6.47 -13.83 -11.01
C HIS A 89 7.56 -12.82 -11.43
N VAL A 90 8.81 -13.27 -11.45
CA VAL A 90 10.02 -12.44 -11.69
C VAL A 90 10.73 -12.77 -13.01
N ASP A 91 10.13 -13.62 -13.83
CA ASP A 91 10.75 -14.01 -15.10
C ASP A 91 10.85 -12.81 -16.02
N LEU A 92 11.89 -12.81 -16.85
CA LEU A 92 12.07 -11.78 -17.86
C LEU A 92 10.96 -11.92 -18.91
N MET A 93 10.24 -10.84 -19.16
CA MET A 93 9.13 -10.79 -20.10
C MET A 93 9.29 -9.62 -21.05
N ASP A 94 8.81 -9.77 -22.28
CA ASP A 94 8.60 -8.61 -23.14
C ASP A 94 7.28 -7.92 -22.77
N LEU A 95 7.40 -6.75 -22.16
CA LEU A 95 6.24 -5.92 -21.80
C LEU A 95 5.96 -4.80 -22.82
N SER A 96 6.70 -4.75 -23.92
CA SER A 96 6.50 -3.74 -24.98
C SER A 96 5.07 -3.70 -25.57
N PRO A 97 4.31 -4.81 -25.64
CA PRO A 97 2.93 -4.75 -26.15
C PRO A 97 1.96 -3.98 -25.25
N PHE A 98 2.28 -3.82 -23.96
CA PHE A 98 1.39 -3.24 -22.94
C PHE A 98 1.61 -1.73 -22.77
N SER A 99 1.72 -1.00 -23.88
CA SER A 99 2.06 0.44 -23.89
C SER A 99 1.03 1.34 -23.18
N ALA A 100 -0.21 0.87 -23.02
CA ALA A 100 -1.29 1.60 -22.36
C ALA A 100 -1.34 1.43 -20.83
N VAL A 101 -0.42 0.65 -20.25
CA VAL A 101 -0.42 0.39 -18.80
C VAL A 101 -0.20 1.69 -18.01
N ARG A 102 -1.15 1.95 -17.12
CA ARG A 102 -1.16 3.08 -16.19
C ARG A 102 -1.10 2.62 -14.74
N SER A 103 -1.47 1.38 -14.45
CA SER A 103 -1.39 0.78 -13.12
C SER A 103 -0.64 -0.55 -13.20
N LEU A 104 0.44 -0.68 -12.44
CA LEU A 104 1.24 -1.89 -12.35
C LEU A 104 1.27 -2.41 -10.93
N THR A 105 0.92 -3.67 -10.74
CA THR A 105 0.99 -4.38 -9.45
C THR A 105 1.95 -5.55 -9.57
N LEU A 106 2.96 -5.58 -8.71
CA LEU A 106 3.98 -6.61 -8.63
C LEU A 106 3.80 -7.38 -7.33
N TYR A 107 3.35 -8.63 -7.39
CA TYR A 107 3.19 -9.46 -6.19
C TYR A 107 4.51 -10.03 -5.67
N ILE A 108 5.54 -9.99 -6.52
CA ILE A 108 6.91 -10.37 -6.18
C ILE A 108 7.83 -9.19 -6.50
N GLU A 109 8.85 -9.02 -5.67
CA GLU A 109 9.87 -8.00 -5.87
C GLU A 109 10.64 -8.24 -7.18
N PRO A 110 10.67 -7.26 -8.10
CA PRO A 110 11.29 -7.46 -9.40
C PRO A 110 12.81 -7.52 -9.29
N ASN A 111 13.42 -8.46 -10.02
CA ASN A 111 14.86 -8.47 -10.19
C ASN A 111 15.33 -7.29 -11.08
N ARG A 112 16.65 -7.10 -11.18
CA ARG A 112 17.24 -5.99 -11.96
C ARG A 112 16.79 -5.99 -13.43
N ALA A 113 16.73 -7.15 -14.07
CA ALA A 113 16.35 -7.26 -15.48
C ALA A 113 14.88 -6.86 -15.67
N GLN A 114 13.98 -7.34 -14.82
CA GLN A 114 12.57 -6.99 -14.82
C GLN A 114 12.35 -5.49 -14.55
N CYS A 115 13.12 -4.89 -13.62
CA CYS A 115 13.08 -3.44 -13.38
C CYS A 115 13.38 -2.63 -14.65
N HIS A 116 14.35 -3.07 -15.47
CA HIS A 116 14.67 -2.40 -16.73
C HIS A 116 13.53 -2.47 -17.74
N VAL A 117 12.80 -3.58 -17.79
CA VAL A 117 11.61 -3.70 -18.65
C VAL A 117 10.48 -2.80 -18.13
N ILE A 118 10.23 -2.80 -16.82
CA ILE A 118 9.19 -1.98 -16.18
C ILE A 118 9.41 -0.47 -16.42
N ARG A 119 10.67 -0.04 -16.54
CA ARG A 119 11.02 1.34 -16.89
C ARG A 119 10.37 1.83 -18.18
N ALA A 120 10.01 0.93 -19.11
CA ALA A 120 9.38 1.30 -20.37
C ALA A 120 7.95 1.85 -20.22
N PHE A 121 7.29 1.67 -19.08
CA PHE A 121 5.93 2.18 -18.82
C PHE A 121 5.92 3.70 -18.55
N SER A 122 6.11 4.51 -19.59
CA SER A 122 6.16 5.99 -19.49
C SER A 122 4.86 6.65 -18.99
N HIS A 123 3.73 5.97 -19.14
CA HIS A 123 2.41 6.46 -18.73
C HIS A 123 1.95 5.98 -17.35
N LEU A 124 2.85 5.36 -16.58
CA LEU A 124 2.52 4.79 -15.28
C LEU A 124 2.05 5.88 -14.31
N LYS A 125 0.86 5.68 -13.75
CA LYS A 125 0.24 6.52 -12.71
C LYS A 125 0.24 5.86 -11.34
N TYR A 126 0.15 4.53 -11.32
CA TYR A 126 0.08 3.74 -10.11
C TYR A 126 1.09 2.60 -10.18
N LEU A 127 1.94 2.49 -9.17
CA LEU A 127 2.91 1.40 -9.03
C LEU A 127 2.77 0.79 -7.64
N TYR A 128 2.49 -0.50 -7.57
CA TYR A 128 2.37 -1.24 -6.33
C TYR A 128 3.31 -2.44 -6.32
N ILE A 129 4.13 -2.54 -5.28
CA ILE A 129 4.85 -3.78 -4.96
C ILE A 129 4.18 -4.36 -3.71
N SER A 130 3.73 -5.61 -3.80
CA SER A 130 3.12 -6.30 -2.67
C SER A 130 4.13 -6.39 -1.54
N GLN A 131 3.75 -5.89 -0.37
CA GLN A 131 4.57 -5.97 0.82
C GLN A 131 4.74 -7.45 1.19
N ARG A 132 5.96 -7.97 1.07
CA ARG A 132 6.31 -9.26 1.66
C ARG A 132 6.65 -9.07 3.15
N PRO A 133 6.50 -10.13 3.96
CA PRO A 133 7.04 -10.13 5.32
C PRO A 133 8.51 -9.71 5.32
N ILE A 134 8.88 -8.98 6.36
CA ILE A 134 10.14 -8.22 6.48
C ILE A 134 11.39 -9.11 6.36
N ASP A 135 11.24 -10.40 6.62
CA ASP A 135 12.34 -11.37 6.71
C ASP A 135 12.96 -11.74 5.34
N HIS A 136 12.37 -11.29 4.22
CA HIS A 136 12.81 -11.65 2.87
C HIS A 136 12.92 -10.45 1.92
N PHE A 137 13.32 -9.28 2.41
CA PHE A 137 13.63 -8.16 1.52
C PHE A 137 14.91 -8.45 0.72
N TYR A 138 14.75 -8.67 -0.58
CA TYR A 138 15.84 -8.55 -1.53
C TYR A 138 15.99 -7.06 -1.85
N TYR A 139 17.20 -6.51 -1.73
CA TYR A 139 17.45 -5.10 -2.01
C TYR A 139 17.33 -4.80 -3.52
N SER A 140 16.12 -4.55 -4.03
CA SER A 140 15.97 -4.01 -5.37
C SER A 140 16.30 -2.51 -5.35
N VAL A 141 17.55 -2.18 -5.66
CA VAL A 141 18.01 -0.78 -5.78
C VAL A 141 17.42 -0.09 -7.02
N SER A 142 17.04 -0.87 -8.05
CA SER A 142 16.75 -0.35 -9.39
C SER A 142 15.40 0.35 -9.46
N LEU A 143 14.34 -0.25 -8.92
CA LEU A 143 12.99 0.31 -9.07
C LEU A 143 12.79 1.61 -8.27
N PRO A 144 13.22 1.71 -6.99
CA PRO A 144 13.26 2.99 -6.28
C PRO A 144 14.07 4.02 -7.06
N HIS A 145 15.25 3.66 -7.59
CA HIS A 145 16.04 4.58 -8.39
C HIS A 145 15.26 5.14 -9.59
N PHE A 146 14.52 4.32 -10.34
CA PHE A 146 13.69 4.81 -11.45
C PHE A 146 12.55 5.72 -11.01
N VAL A 147 11.90 5.41 -9.89
CA VAL A 147 10.88 6.28 -9.29
C VAL A 147 11.50 7.64 -8.96
N PHE A 148 12.60 7.64 -8.20
CA PHE A 148 13.23 8.87 -7.71
C PHE A 148 14.09 9.62 -8.73
N THR A 149 14.33 9.06 -9.91
CA THR A 149 14.94 9.75 -11.07
C THR A 149 13.90 10.26 -12.08
N ASN A 150 12.62 10.27 -11.67
CA ASN A 150 11.50 10.74 -12.49
C ASN A 150 11.37 9.98 -13.84
N ALA A 151 11.67 8.67 -13.84
CA ALA A 151 11.43 7.83 -15.02
C ALA A 151 9.94 7.66 -15.35
N TYR A 152 9.06 7.98 -14.40
CA TYR A 152 7.60 7.90 -14.52
C TYR A 152 6.97 9.27 -14.26
N PRO A 153 6.92 10.18 -15.25
CA PRO A 153 6.50 11.58 -15.05
C PRO A 153 5.06 11.78 -14.57
N ASN A 154 4.21 10.76 -14.75
CA ASN A 154 2.80 10.79 -14.37
C ASN A 154 2.51 10.00 -13.08
N LEU A 155 3.54 9.49 -12.40
CA LEU A 155 3.37 8.62 -11.24
C LEU A 155 2.76 9.40 -10.09
N TYR A 156 1.56 9.00 -9.69
CA TYR A 156 0.72 9.66 -8.71
C TYR A 156 0.73 8.92 -7.36
N THR A 157 0.63 7.59 -7.41
CA THR A 157 0.71 6.70 -6.24
C THR A 157 1.80 5.67 -6.44
N CYS A 158 2.63 5.50 -5.42
CA CYS A 158 3.66 4.49 -5.41
C CYS A 158 3.70 3.73 -4.08
N GLN A 159 3.79 2.41 -4.14
CA GLN A 159 4.10 1.56 -3.01
C GLN A 159 5.35 0.75 -3.34
N LEU A 160 6.40 0.98 -2.56
CA LEU A 160 7.68 0.30 -2.65
C LEU A 160 7.87 -0.57 -1.41
N ASN A 161 8.70 -1.60 -1.54
CA ASN A 161 9.16 -2.41 -0.42
C ASN A 161 10.19 -1.62 0.38
N LEU A 162 11.47 -1.99 0.28
CA LEU A 162 12.54 -1.43 1.08
C LEU A 162 13.37 -0.43 0.27
N ILE A 163 13.59 0.77 0.83
CA ILE A 163 14.59 1.70 0.31
C ILE A 163 15.79 1.73 1.25
N SER A 164 16.92 1.23 0.75
CA SER A 164 18.20 1.29 1.45
C SER A 164 18.92 2.62 1.21
N TYR A 165 19.77 3.03 2.15
CA TYR A 165 20.59 4.24 2.04
C TYR A 165 21.60 4.20 0.88
N ARG A 166 21.86 3.03 0.29
CA ARG A 166 22.84 2.89 -0.80
C ARG A 166 22.35 3.48 -2.13
N VAL A 167 21.06 3.81 -2.24
CA VAL A 167 20.42 4.31 -3.49
C VAL A 167 20.55 5.84 -3.67
N GLN A 168 21.29 6.52 -2.79
CA GLN A 168 21.08 7.93 -2.46
C GLN A 168 21.77 8.99 -3.33
N GLN A 169 22.44 8.66 -4.43
CA GLN A 169 23.34 9.65 -5.03
C GLN A 169 22.69 10.63 -6.01
N HIS A 170 21.53 10.34 -6.62
CA HIS A 170 20.97 11.20 -7.69
C HIS A 170 19.43 11.21 -7.76
N TRP A 171 18.73 11.51 -6.66
CA TRP A 171 17.29 11.70 -6.73
C TRP A 171 16.96 13.08 -7.33
N THR A 172 15.97 13.09 -8.20
CA THR A 172 15.45 14.28 -8.88
C THR A 172 14.11 14.68 -8.29
N CYS A 173 13.64 15.90 -8.59
CA CYS A 173 12.30 16.32 -8.22
C CYS A 173 11.22 15.51 -8.97
N ILE A 174 10.25 14.97 -8.23
CA ILE A 174 9.10 14.19 -8.70
C ILE A 174 7.81 14.95 -8.31
N PRO A 175 7.40 15.95 -9.11
CA PRO A 175 6.26 16.80 -8.76
C PRO A 175 4.91 16.07 -8.89
N SER A 176 4.85 14.94 -9.59
CA SER A 176 3.61 14.19 -9.81
C SER A 176 3.22 13.28 -8.65
N LEU A 177 4.16 12.93 -7.76
CA LEU A 177 3.92 11.91 -6.73
C LEU A 177 3.20 12.52 -5.52
N HIS A 178 1.98 12.04 -5.28
CA HIS A 178 1.10 12.55 -4.21
C HIS A 178 0.96 11.55 -3.05
N THR A 179 1.05 10.25 -3.34
CA THR A 179 0.97 9.18 -2.34
C THR A 179 2.16 8.26 -2.44
N LEU A 180 2.86 8.06 -1.32
CA LEU A 180 3.97 7.10 -1.22
C LEU A 180 3.76 6.18 -0.02
N SER A 181 3.97 4.88 -0.22
CA SER A 181 4.12 3.88 0.84
C SER A 181 5.47 3.18 0.71
N VAL A 182 6.24 3.11 1.77
CA VAL A 182 7.62 2.61 1.72
C VAL A 182 8.10 2.08 3.07
N CYS A 183 8.98 1.08 3.04
CA CYS A 183 9.77 0.64 4.19
C CYS A 183 11.18 1.27 4.17
N LEU A 184 11.62 1.82 5.30
CA LEU A 184 12.85 2.59 5.43
C LEU A 184 13.80 1.96 6.44
N GLU A 185 15.07 1.84 6.05
CA GLU A 185 16.16 1.44 6.95
C GLU A 185 16.87 2.61 7.63
N ASN A 186 16.78 3.80 7.04
CA ASN A 186 17.58 4.95 7.45
C ASN A 186 16.74 6.23 7.43
N PRO A 187 16.76 7.03 8.51
CA PRO A 187 15.99 8.28 8.58
C PRO A 187 16.42 9.31 7.51
N ARG A 188 17.65 9.25 6.99
CA ARG A 188 18.09 10.12 5.89
C ARG A 188 17.32 9.88 4.59
N VAL A 189 16.78 8.68 4.40
CA VAL A 189 15.92 8.38 3.24
C VAL A 189 14.62 9.17 3.35
N PHE A 190 14.06 9.29 4.56
CA PHE A 190 12.85 10.08 4.79
C PHE A 190 13.04 11.54 4.36
N THR A 191 14.15 12.17 4.76
CA THR A 191 14.43 13.56 4.36
C THR A 191 14.56 13.71 2.84
N GLN A 192 15.21 12.77 2.18
CA GLN A 192 15.37 12.80 0.73
C GLN A 192 14.03 12.60 0.00
N ILE A 193 13.14 11.76 0.53
CA ILE A 193 11.78 11.60 0.01
C ILE A 193 11.06 12.95 0.06
N LEU A 194 11.10 13.65 1.20
CA LEU A 194 10.45 14.94 1.33
C LEU A 194 11.05 15.99 0.38
N GLN A 195 12.37 16.03 0.22
CA GLN A 195 13.02 16.95 -0.72
C GLN A 195 12.69 16.64 -2.19
N SER A 196 12.57 15.36 -2.54
CA SER A 196 12.35 14.93 -3.92
C SER A 196 10.89 14.98 -4.33
N CYS A 197 9.95 14.94 -3.39
CA CYS A 197 8.52 14.81 -3.68
C CYS A 197 7.72 16.03 -3.16
N PRO A 198 7.86 17.23 -3.74
CA PRO A 198 7.27 18.46 -3.18
C PRO A 198 5.73 18.48 -3.13
N SER A 199 5.08 17.66 -3.95
CA SER A 199 3.60 17.54 -4.01
C SER A 199 3.06 16.41 -3.11
N LEU A 200 3.90 15.78 -2.30
CA LEU A 200 3.51 14.63 -1.49
C LEU A 200 2.48 15.04 -0.43
N THR A 201 1.26 14.50 -0.53
CA THR A 201 0.17 14.81 0.41
C THR A 201 -0.08 13.68 1.40
N ARG A 202 0.24 12.44 1.01
CA ARG A 202 0.11 11.24 1.83
C ARG A 202 1.40 10.42 1.82
N LEU A 203 1.89 10.10 3.01
CA LEU A 203 3.08 9.27 3.19
C LEU A 203 2.79 8.16 4.18
N LYS A 204 3.09 6.92 3.81
CA LYS A 204 3.13 5.75 4.69
C LYS A 204 4.56 5.26 4.78
N VAL A 205 5.09 5.19 5.99
CA VAL A 205 6.46 4.79 6.28
C VAL A 205 6.44 3.67 7.28
N GLU A 206 7.14 2.60 6.96
CA GLU A 206 7.44 1.49 7.86
C GLU A 206 8.92 1.52 8.21
N LEU A 207 9.27 1.52 9.49
CA LEU A 207 10.65 1.56 9.94
C LEU A 207 11.14 0.13 10.19
N THR A 208 12.26 -0.25 9.58
CA THR A 208 12.87 -1.57 9.85
C THR A 208 13.54 -1.63 11.22
N GLN A 209 13.87 -2.84 11.64
CA GLN A 209 14.62 -3.09 12.88
C GLN A 209 16.05 -2.51 12.89
N HIS A 210 16.56 -2.03 11.76
CA HIS A 210 17.91 -1.45 11.66
C HIS A 210 17.89 0.08 11.64
N PHE A 211 16.73 0.68 11.89
CA PHE A 211 16.60 2.14 11.90
C PHE A 211 17.39 2.72 13.08
N THR A 212 18.51 3.35 12.77
CA THR A 212 19.40 3.97 13.77
C THR A 212 18.99 5.43 14.02
N ARG A 213 19.17 5.87 15.26
CA ARG A 213 19.00 7.28 15.61
C ARG A 213 19.95 8.13 14.74
N PRO A 214 19.45 9.18 14.09
CA PRO A 214 20.33 10.07 13.35
C PRO A 214 21.31 10.75 14.32
N THR A 215 22.59 10.74 13.98
CA THR A 215 23.65 11.38 14.77
C THR A 215 23.64 12.90 14.68
N THR A 216 22.97 13.45 13.67
CA THR A 216 22.87 14.89 13.39
C THR A 216 21.44 15.26 13.07
N ARG A 217 21.05 16.50 13.41
CA ARG A 217 19.77 17.06 12.94
C ARG A 217 19.78 17.15 11.41
N PHE A 218 18.59 17.02 10.82
CA PHE A 218 18.42 17.21 9.39
C PHE A 218 18.38 18.69 9.05
N ASP A 219 19.24 19.10 8.12
CA ASP A 219 19.26 20.48 7.62
C ASP A 219 18.41 20.56 6.35
N ILE A 220 17.09 20.41 6.51
CA ILE A 220 16.13 20.51 5.40
C ILE A 220 14.97 21.42 5.78
N ALA A 221 14.44 22.12 4.78
CA ALA A 221 13.22 22.90 4.95
C ALA A 221 12.02 21.98 5.27
N PRO A 222 11.10 22.39 6.15
CA PRO A 222 9.90 21.61 6.43
C PRO A 222 9.04 21.39 5.18
N HIS A 223 8.47 20.20 5.07
CA HIS A 223 7.60 19.82 3.96
C HIS A 223 6.18 20.35 4.20
N VAL A 224 5.77 21.32 3.37
CA VAL A 224 4.53 22.08 3.59
C VAL A 224 3.26 21.41 3.06
N CYS A 225 3.38 20.50 2.09
CA CYS A 225 2.24 19.88 1.41
C CYS A 225 1.72 18.60 2.09
N LEU A 226 2.52 17.99 2.98
CA LEU A 226 2.15 16.69 3.57
C LEU A 226 1.02 16.89 4.58
N ARG A 227 -0.09 16.16 4.39
CA ARG A 227 -1.29 16.27 5.22
C ARG A 227 -1.60 15.00 6.00
N ARG A 228 -1.24 13.84 5.45
CA ARG A 228 -1.52 12.52 6.03
C ARG A 228 -0.24 11.71 6.18
N PHE A 229 0.07 11.32 7.40
CA PHE A 229 1.26 10.52 7.69
C PHE A 229 0.89 9.26 8.45
N TYR A 230 1.32 8.11 7.93
CA TYR A 230 1.17 6.81 8.56
C TYR A 230 2.55 6.27 8.88
N LEU A 231 2.82 6.04 10.16
CA LEU A 231 4.10 5.57 10.65
C LEU A 231 3.92 4.21 11.30
N TYR A 232 4.62 3.21 10.79
CA TYR A 232 4.63 1.85 11.27
C TYR A 232 6.00 1.57 11.91
N LEU A 233 5.99 1.24 13.19
CA LEU A 233 7.19 1.01 14.00
C LEU A 233 7.30 -0.49 14.27
N ASN A 234 8.22 -1.16 13.57
CA ASN A 234 8.44 -2.60 13.74
C ASN A 234 9.36 -2.94 14.95
N GLN A 235 10.05 -1.95 15.51
CA GLN A 235 10.98 -2.14 16.63
C GLN A 235 10.31 -2.14 18.01
N THR A 236 10.98 -2.83 18.93
CA THR A 236 10.82 -2.71 20.38
C THR A 236 10.98 -1.24 20.81
N MET A 237 9.90 -0.64 21.31
CA MET A 237 9.59 0.81 21.53
C MET A 237 10.62 1.72 22.23
N PHE A 238 11.84 1.29 22.54
CA PHE A 238 12.65 1.92 23.59
C PHE A 238 13.35 3.26 23.31
N SER A 239 13.32 3.82 22.10
CA SER A 239 13.93 5.15 21.84
C SER A 239 13.30 5.96 20.71
N CYS A 240 12.08 5.60 20.29
CA CYS A 240 11.49 6.19 19.10
C CYS A 240 10.90 7.60 19.29
N CYS A 241 10.68 8.10 20.51
CA CYS A 241 10.14 9.45 20.71
C CYS A 241 11.00 10.52 20.01
N ASP A 242 12.33 10.41 20.14
CA ASP A 242 13.26 11.33 19.47
C ASP A 242 13.17 11.22 17.95
N ILE A 243 13.00 10.00 17.42
CA ILE A 243 12.84 9.76 15.99
C ILE A 243 11.51 10.35 15.50
N ILE A 244 10.41 10.06 16.19
CA ILE A 244 9.08 10.58 15.86
C ILE A 244 9.12 12.11 15.90
N GLU A 245 9.70 12.71 16.94
CA GLU A 245 9.85 14.15 17.05
C GLU A 245 10.62 14.73 15.86
N ILE A 246 11.76 14.13 15.50
CA ILE A 246 12.54 14.57 14.34
C ILE A 246 11.72 14.46 13.07
N LEU A 247 11.05 13.32 12.81
CA LEU A 247 10.24 13.13 11.61
C LEU A 247 9.08 14.12 11.55
N LEU A 248 8.37 14.33 12.66
CA LEU A 248 7.22 15.25 12.73
C LEU A 248 7.62 16.71 12.61
N SER A 249 8.80 17.09 13.11
CA SER A 249 9.33 18.45 12.94
C SER A 249 9.51 18.85 11.48
N LEU A 250 9.67 17.87 10.59
CA LEU A 250 9.80 18.07 9.15
C LEU A 250 8.47 18.22 8.42
N VAL A 251 7.34 17.95 9.09
CA VAL A 251 6.00 17.91 8.46
C VAL A 251 4.97 18.66 9.31
N PRO A 252 5.16 19.96 9.59
CA PRO A 252 4.37 20.71 10.58
C PRO A 252 2.89 20.91 10.19
N ASN A 253 2.56 20.67 8.93
CA ASN A 253 1.24 20.92 8.34
C ASN A 253 0.32 19.68 8.32
N LEU A 254 0.69 18.62 9.05
CA LEU A 254 -0.11 17.40 9.17
C LEU A 254 -1.48 17.69 9.79
N THR A 255 -2.49 17.05 9.19
CA THR A 255 -3.88 17.04 9.67
C THR A 255 -4.29 15.67 10.15
N ASN A 256 -3.67 14.62 9.62
CA ASN A 256 -3.93 13.23 10.00
C ASN A 256 -2.59 12.53 10.30
N LEU A 257 -2.50 11.92 11.47
CA LEU A 257 -1.35 11.13 11.88
C LEU A 257 -1.81 9.77 12.39
N VAL A 258 -1.23 8.71 11.85
CA VAL A 258 -1.46 7.33 12.29
C VAL A 258 -0.12 6.75 12.71
N ILE A 259 0.00 6.32 13.97
CA ILE A 259 1.18 5.62 14.48
C ILE A 259 0.75 4.20 14.86
N LEU A 260 1.34 3.21 14.20
CA LEU A 260 1.18 1.80 14.54
C LEU A 260 2.52 1.29 15.07
N GLY A 261 2.52 0.50 16.14
CA GLY A 261 3.74 -0.14 16.60
C GLY A 261 3.50 -1.33 17.52
N ALA A 262 4.52 -2.18 17.63
CA ALA A 262 4.55 -3.22 18.64
C ALA A 262 5.31 -2.71 19.89
N ALA A 263 4.61 -2.56 21.00
CA ALA A 263 5.21 -2.32 22.30
C ALA A 263 5.64 -3.65 22.90
N SER A 264 6.88 -4.05 22.60
CA SER A 264 7.52 -5.18 23.26
C SER A 264 7.96 -4.86 24.69
N THR A 265 7.76 -3.63 25.19
CA THR A 265 7.98 -3.22 26.58
C THR A 265 7.11 -2.03 26.93
N VAL A 266 6.42 -2.14 28.07
CA VAL A 266 5.40 -1.19 28.54
C VAL A 266 6.01 0.10 29.13
N TYR A 267 7.34 0.15 29.32
CA TYR A 267 7.97 1.07 30.26
C TYR A 267 8.50 2.40 29.70
N SER A 268 8.29 2.76 28.43
CA SER A 268 9.06 3.87 27.82
C SER A 268 8.29 4.91 27.01
N LEU A 269 7.03 4.67 26.62
CA LEU A 269 6.26 5.72 25.95
C LEU A 269 5.71 6.68 27.00
N ASN A 270 6.45 7.74 27.32
CA ASN A 270 5.93 8.85 28.10
C ASN A 270 4.86 9.56 27.25
N ILE A 271 3.60 9.22 27.53
CA ILE A 271 2.43 9.72 26.82
C ILE A 271 2.34 11.25 26.89
N ASN A 272 2.74 11.85 28.00
CA ASN A 272 2.77 13.30 28.14
C ASN A 272 3.83 13.91 27.22
N SER A 273 5.03 13.32 27.17
CA SER A 273 6.06 13.75 26.22
C SER A 273 5.62 13.59 24.76
N LEU A 274 4.85 12.55 24.43
CA LEU A 274 4.26 12.39 23.10
C LEU A 274 3.23 13.49 22.83
N ALA A 275 2.33 13.78 23.78
CA ALA A 275 1.33 14.83 23.62
C ALA A 275 1.98 16.23 23.43
N ASP A 276 2.96 16.57 24.27
CA ASP A 276 3.72 17.81 24.18
C ASP A 276 4.45 17.93 22.83
N MET A 277 5.07 16.83 22.39
CA MET A 277 5.71 16.73 21.08
C MET A 277 4.71 16.95 19.94
N LEU A 278 3.55 16.31 19.97
CA LEU A 278 2.51 16.47 18.94
C LEU A 278 2.02 17.92 18.88
N HIS A 279 1.72 18.53 20.02
CA HIS A 279 1.28 19.93 20.08
C HIS A 279 2.34 20.88 19.51
N ARG A 280 3.62 20.63 19.79
CA ARG A 280 4.74 21.46 19.33
C ARG A 280 5.06 21.25 17.84
N CYS A 281 5.13 20.00 17.38
CA CYS A 281 5.61 19.66 16.04
C CYS A 281 4.50 19.71 14.99
N VAL A 282 3.26 19.38 15.34
CA VAL A 282 2.13 19.28 14.39
C VAL A 282 0.89 20.01 14.92
N PRO A 283 0.94 21.34 15.10
CA PRO A 283 -0.13 22.11 15.73
C PRO A 283 -1.46 22.12 14.96
N LYS A 284 -1.47 21.66 13.69
CA LYS A 284 -2.66 21.58 12.83
C LYS A 284 -3.31 20.19 12.81
N LEU A 285 -2.88 19.29 13.69
CA LEU A 285 -3.37 17.93 13.74
C LEU A 285 -4.86 17.90 14.11
N GLN A 286 -5.68 17.28 13.27
CA GLN A 286 -7.12 17.13 13.46
C GLN A 286 -7.47 15.71 13.89
N HIS A 287 -6.82 14.73 13.26
CA HIS A 287 -7.03 13.30 13.49
C HIS A 287 -5.72 12.65 13.92
N PHE A 288 -5.77 11.98 15.07
CA PHE A 288 -4.65 11.23 15.61
C PHE A 288 -5.09 9.80 15.92
N TYR A 289 -4.38 8.85 15.33
CA TYR A 289 -4.53 7.44 15.59
C TYR A 289 -3.25 6.86 16.16
N LEU A 290 -3.36 6.14 17.26
CA LEU A 290 -2.26 5.39 17.85
C LEU A 290 -2.73 3.96 18.14
N ASN A 291 -2.08 2.99 17.52
CA ASN A 291 -2.30 1.58 17.85
C ASN A 291 -1.00 0.95 18.29
N MET A 292 -0.97 0.54 19.54
CA MET A 292 0.15 -0.15 20.14
C MET A 292 -0.28 -1.58 20.45
N PHE A 293 0.44 -2.53 19.86
CA PHE A 293 0.31 -3.94 20.22
C PHE A 293 1.17 -4.21 21.44
N ILE A 294 0.54 -4.50 22.58
CA ILE A 294 1.26 -4.89 23.79
C ILE A 294 1.30 -6.41 23.83
N GLU A 295 2.50 -6.98 23.93
CA GLU A 295 2.65 -8.43 24.05
C GLU A 295 1.93 -8.94 25.31
N GLU A 296 1.26 -10.10 25.22
CA GLU A 296 0.41 -10.61 26.30
C GLU A 296 1.19 -10.83 27.61
N SER A 297 2.44 -11.25 27.50
CA SER A 297 3.40 -11.39 28.60
C SER A 297 3.58 -10.09 29.40
N LEU A 298 3.45 -8.93 28.74
CA LEU A 298 3.65 -7.60 29.31
C LEU A 298 2.34 -6.91 29.69
N SER A 299 1.20 -7.40 29.20
CA SER A 299 -0.12 -6.84 29.51
C SER A 299 -0.40 -6.81 31.02
N ARG A 300 0.14 -7.78 31.76
CA ARG A 300 0.06 -7.88 33.24
C ARG A 300 0.86 -6.80 33.97
N MET A 301 1.80 -6.15 33.27
CA MET A 301 2.64 -5.08 33.79
C MET A 301 2.11 -3.68 33.45
N VAL A 302 0.99 -3.56 32.74
CA VAL A 302 0.34 -2.26 32.48
C VAL A 302 -0.22 -1.73 33.79
N THR A 303 0.54 -0.82 34.40
CA THR A 303 0.17 -0.15 35.65
C THR A 303 -1.06 0.73 35.47
N ASP A 304 -1.80 0.99 36.55
CA ASP A 304 -2.90 1.94 36.52
C ASP A 304 -2.43 3.37 36.19
N SER A 305 -1.16 3.70 36.45
CA SER A 305 -0.53 4.94 36.00
C SER A 305 -0.50 5.04 34.47
N THR A 306 -0.16 3.96 33.76
CA THR A 306 -0.19 3.93 32.28
C THR A 306 -1.61 4.13 31.76
N LYS A 307 -2.60 3.46 32.38
CA LYS A 307 -4.02 3.66 32.02
C LYS A 307 -4.46 5.10 32.26
N GLN A 308 -4.05 5.73 33.36
CA GLN A 308 -4.33 7.13 33.66
C GLN A 308 -3.65 8.09 32.68
N GLN A 309 -2.42 7.82 32.27
CA GLN A 309 -1.69 8.62 31.27
C GLN A 309 -2.35 8.54 29.88
N ILE A 310 -2.74 7.34 29.44
CA ILE A 310 -3.56 7.20 28.23
C ILE A 310 -4.84 8.01 28.45
N GLY A 311 -5.48 7.87 29.62
CA GLY A 311 -6.56 8.70 30.19
C GLY A 311 -6.44 10.21 29.92
N GLN A 312 -5.25 10.76 30.14
CA GLN A 312 -4.94 12.17 29.95
C GLN A 312 -4.81 12.54 28.47
N LEU A 313 -4.21 11.67 27.65
CA LEU A 313 -4.17 11.85 26.20
C LEU A 313 -5.60 11.84 25.61
N PHE A 314 -6.54 11.07 26.19
CA PHE A 314 -7.95 11.13 25.78
C PHE A 314 -8.60 12.51 25.99
N ARG A 315 -8.15 13.30 26.97
CA ARG A 315 -8.72 14.63 27.23
C ARG A 315 -8.27 15.67 26.20
N LEU A 316 -7.15 15.43 25.53
CA LEU A 316 -6.55 16.36 24.57
C LEU A 316 -7.09 16.18 23.14
N PHE A 317 -7.66 15.02 22.81
CA PHE A 317 -8.18 14.71 21.47
C PHE A 317 -9.62 14.16 21.59
N THR A 318 -10.61 14.89 21.06
CA THR A 318 -12.01 14.90 21.53
C THR A 318 -12.93 13.75 21.11
N ASN A 319 -12.49 12.77 20.33
CA ASN A 319 -13.35 11.66 19.90
C ASN A 319 -12.62 10.34 20.04
N ILE A 320 -13.01 9.48 21.00
CA ILE A 320 -12.39 8.16 21.17
C ILE A 320 -13.43 7.12 21.59
N GLN A 321 -13.43 5.95 20.95
CA GLN A 321 -14.26 4.79 21.33
C GLN A 321 -13.41 3.55 21.61
N ILE A 322 -13.83 2.77 22.61
CA ILE A 322 -13.17 1.55 23.09
C ILE A 322 -14.00 0.35 22.61
N TYR A 323 -13.39 -0.57 21.87
CA TYR A 323 -14.03 -1.86 21.53
C TYR A 323 -13.39 -3.00 22.30
N PRO A 324 -14.17 -3.82 23.04
CA PRO A 324 -13.66 -5.07 23.58
C PRO A 324 -13.47 -6.08 22.44
N SER A 325 -12.27 -6.66 22.35
CA SER A 325 -11.98 -7.78 21.44
C SER A 325 -12.76 -9.02 21.90
N THR A 326 -13.79 -9.41 21.15
CA THR A 326 -14.43 -10.72 21.27
C THR A 326 -13.63 -11.76 20.50
N GLN A 327 -12.40 -12.06 20.93
CA GLN A 327 -11.69 -13.35 20.71
C GLN A 327 -10.26 -13.26 21.27
N LYS A 328 -9.77 -14.40 21.79
CA LYS A 328 -8.52 -14.62 22.53
C LYS A 328 -7.25 -14.23 21.74
N VAL A 329 -6.89 -12.94 21.73
CA VAL A 329 -5.67 -12.35 21.14
C VAL A 329 -5.26 -11.12 22.00
N PRO A 330 -3.95 -10.80 22.16
CA PRO A 330 -3.40 -9.73 23.01
C PRO A 330 -4.15 -8.40 23.02
N ALA A 331 -4.06 -7.71 24.18
CA ALA A 331 -4.68 -6.42 24.43
C ALA A 331 -4.32 -5.41 23.32
N ARG A 332 -5.33 -5.07 22.50
CA ARG A 332 -5.21 -4.16 21.37
C ARG A 332 -5.72 -2.79 21.79
N LEU A 333 -4.83 -1.83 22.01
CA LEU A 333 -5.20 -0.45 22.26
C LEU A 333 -5.35 0.24 20.90
N ILE A 334 -6.60 0.39 20.43
CA ILE A 334 -6.92 1.12 19.21
C ILE A 334 -7.37 2.53 19.59
N ILE A 335 -6.57 3.55 19.26
CA ILE A 335 -6.94 4.96 19.43
C ILE A 335 -7.37 5.48 18.06
N GLN A 336 -8.67 5.76 17.85
CA GLN A 336 -9.21 6.44 16.65
C GLN A 336 -9.76 7.80 17.05
N GLY A 337 -9.35 8.87 16.36
CA GLY A 337 -9.88 10.23 16.45
C GLY A 337 -10.13 10.85 15.07
#